data_AF-A0AAE4VJU3-F1
#
_entry.id   AF-A0AAE4VJU3-F1
#
_cell.length_a   1.000
_cell.length_b   1.000
_cell.length_c   1.000
_cell.angle_alpha   90.00
_cell.angle_beta   90.00
_cell.angle_gamma   90.00
#
_symmetry.space_group_name_H-M   'P 1'
#
loop_
_entity.id
_entity.type
_entity.pdbx_description
1 polymer ?
#
loop_
_entity_poly.entity_id
_entity_poly.type
_entity_poly.pdbx_seq_one_letter_code
_entity_poly.pdbx_strand_id
1 'polypeptide(L)'
;PVTIITEDPSCAAWIPIQKTLAGRERNGWDKRDPATPASAWSSEQRTQYQEVAEALRAATEQAQPLAKLTKHRVMRELYEQFIAYARSYIEAIPAYTPADDALIRTAGSAGNVVTSICQAISFGSAAARAPLVPAGTAAEAVAPPADPSNPKRIFTEPDPVCPDVQAASDQFLADVSDWLKIDPNIPATQWSPEQQALNDAVIPMLRQAADKLDELGRRSDNSTLQDFTALAAQYRRAYAQAIPTYTPADQHLYDASLYPVGVITAACKAAGHT
;
A
#
# COMPACT_ATOMS: atom_id res chain seq x y z
N PRO A 1 -9.50 -7.29 15.37
CA PRO A 1 -9.37 -5.89 14.90
C PRO A 1 -8.03 -5.71 14.19
N VAL A 2 -7.96 -4.85 13.17
CA VAL A 2 -6.68 -4.46 12.58
C VAL A 2 -5.98 -3.49 13.52
N THR A 3 -4.69 -3.69 13.73
CA THR A 3 -3.83 -2.88 14.61
C THR A 3 -2.46 -2.69 13.97
N ILE A 4 -1.60 -1.87 14.57
CA ILE A 4 -0.18 -1.81 14.19
C ILE A 4 0.46 -3.18 14.37
N ILE A 5 1.16 -3.65 13.34
CA ILE A 5 1.85 -4.94 13.36
C ILE A 5 3.27 -4.70 13.85
N THR A 6 3.61 -5.31 14.99
CA THR A 6 4.92 -5.16 15.65
C THR A 6 5.89 -6.30 15.33
N GLU A 7 5.39 -7.40 14.78
CA GLU A 7 6.19 -8.56 14.35
C GLU A 7 5.47 -9.32 13.24
N ASP A 8 6.21 -9.83 12.26
CA ASP A 8 5.68 -10.76 11.27
C ASP A 8 6.80 -11.69 10.75
N PRO A 9 6.65 -13.02 10.82
CA PRO A 9 7.69 -13.96 10.39
C PRO A 9 7.99 -13.92 8.88
N SER A 10 7.09 -13.37 8.06
CA SER A 10 7.28 -13.26 6.60
C SER A 10 8.24 -12.15 6.19
N CYS A 11 8.47 -11.14 7.05
CA CYS A 11 9.23 -9.95 6.69
C CYS A 11 10.69 -10.24 6.30
N ALA A 12 11.34 -11.20 6.96
CA ALA A 12 12.72 -11.57 6.65
C ALA A 12 12.89 -12.09 5.21
N ALA A 13 11.90 -12.82 4.71
CA ALA A 13 11.90 -13.37 3.35
C ALA A 13 11.35 -12.39 2.30
N TRP A 14 10.46 -11.48 2.69
CA TRP A 14 9.87 -10.50 1.78
C TRP A 14 10.87 -9.50 1.21
N ILE A 15 11.74 -8.93 2.06
CA ILE A 15 12.65 -7.86 1.65
C ILE A 15 13.61 -8.29 0.51
N PRO A 16 14.24 -9.48 0.54
CA PRO A 16 15.03 -9.97 -0.60
C PRO A 16 14.23 -10.15 -1.90
N ILE A 17 12.97 -10.58 -1.83
CA ILE A 17 12.09 -10.73 -3.01
C ILE A 17 11.88 -9.36 -3.65
N GLN A 18 11.51 -8.36 -2.86
CA GLN A 18 11.30 -6.99 -3.34
C GLN A 18 12.57 -6.36 -3.91
N LYS A 19 13.72 -6.55 -3.25
CA LYS A 19 15.01 -6.08 -3.79
C LYS A 19 15.35 -6.70 -5.13
N THR A 20 15.03 -7.98 -5.33
CA THR A 20 15.26 -8.70 -6.59
C THR A 20 14.33 -8.17 -7.68
N LEU A 21 13.05 -7.99 -7.39
CA LEU A 21 12.07 -7.41 -8.30
C LEU A 21 12.46 -5.99 -8.72
N ALA A 22 12.71 -5.11 -7.75
CA ALA A 22 13.17 -3.74 -8.01
C ALA A 22 14.47 -3.71 -8.81
N GLY A 23 15.37 -4.68 -8.58
CA GLY A 23 16.60 -4.84 -9.37
C GLY A 23 16.33 -5.14 -10.85
N ARG A 24 15.27 -5.90 -11.16
CA ARG A 24 14.83 -6.18 -12.54
C ARG A 24 14.12 -4.99 -13.18
N GLU A 25 13.31 -4.26 -12.40
CA GLU A 25 12.60 -3.06 -12.87
C GLU A 25 13.52 -1.86 -13.15
N ARG A 26 14.78 -1.90 -12.70
CA ARG A 26 15.80 -0.90 -13.07
C ARG A 26 16.19 -0.91 -14.56
N ASN A 27 15.57 -1.75 -15.39
CA ASN A 27 15.65 -1.70 -16.85
C ASN A 27 14.93 -0.48 -17.47
N GLY A 28 14.66 0.58 -16.69
CA GLY A 28 13.93 1.78 -17.12
C GLY A 28 12.42 1.65 -16.98
N TRP A 29 11.92 0.67 -16.22
CA TRP A 29 10.49 0.46 -16.00
C TRP A 29 9.78 1.68 -15.41
N ASP A 30 10.50 2.43 -14.58
CA ASP A 30 10.07 3.69 -13.97
C ASP A 30 9.85 4.82 -15.00
N LYS A 31 10.47 4.71 -16.18
CA LYS A 31 10.42 5.69 -17.27
C LYS A 31 9.49 5.29 -18.40
N ARG A 32 8.84 4.12 -18.31
CA ARG A 32 7.90 3.67 -19.35
C ARG A 32 6.73 4.65 -19.45
N ASP A 33 6.19 4.78 -20.65
CA ASP A 33 4.89 5.42 -20.85
C ASP A 33 3.78 4.36 -20.75
N PRO A 34 2.99 4.32 -19.66
CA PRO A 34 1.89 3.37 -19.53
C PRO A 34 0.71 3.68 -20.48
N ALA A 35 0.68 4.85 -21.13
CA ALA A 35 -0.36 5.18 -22.10
C ALA A 35 -0.14 4.53 -23.48
N THR A 36 1.04 3.93 -23.72
CA THR A 36 1.32 3.25 -24.99
C THR A 36 0.79 1.80 -24.97
N PRO A 37 -0.20 1.44 -25.82
CA PRO A 37 -0.75 0.08 -25.86
C PRO A 37 0.21 -0.92 -26.51
N ALA A 38 0.02 -2.22 -26.28
CA ALA A 38 0.85 -3.30 -26.83
C ALA A 38 0.96 -3.30 -28.36
N SER A 39 -0.07 -2.81 -29.06
CA SER A 39 -0.07 -2.67 -30.52
C SER A 39 0.90 -1.60 -31.03
N ALA A 40 1.31 -0.67 -30.19
CA ALA A 40 2.18 0.46 -30.51
C ALA A 40 3.61 0.32 -29.94
N TRP A 41 3.91 -0.79 -29.24
CA TRP A 41 5.23 -1.00 -28.67
C TRP A 41 6.31 -1.24 -29.71
N SER A 42 7.48 -0.64 -29.49
CA SER A 42 8.72 -1.05 -30.13
C SER A 42 9.15 -2.46 -29.67
N SER A 43 10.13 -3.04 -30.36
CA SER A 43 10.78 -4.28 -29.92
C SER A 43 11.31 -4.19 -28.50
N GLU A 44 11.96 -3.06 -28.16
CA GLU A 44 12.58 -2.82 -26.86
C GLU A 44 11.52 -2.71 -25.76
N GLN A 45 10.43 -1.98 -26.00
CA GLN A 45 9.31 -1.90 -25.06
C GLN A 45 8.70 -3.28 -24.82
N ARG A 46 8.47 -4.06 -25.89
CA ARG A 46 7.94 -5.42 -25.76
C ARG A 46 8.86 -6.32 -24.91
N THR A 47 10.17 -6.26 -25.13
CA THR A 47 11.16 -6.97 -24.30
C THR A 47 11.13 -6.48 -22.85
N GLN A 48 11.09 -5.16 -22.61
CA GLN A 48 11.04 -4.60 -21.27
C GLN A 48 9.84 -5.11 -20.45
N TYR A 49 8.64 -5.13 -21.06
CA TYR A 49 7.44 -5.67 -20.43
C TYR A 49 7.54 -7.18 -20.18
N GLN A 50 8.15 -7.95 -21.10
CA GLN A 50 8.37 -9.39 -20.91
C GLN A 50 9.34 -9.68 -19.75
N GLU A 51 10.44 -8.94 -19.63
CA GLU A 51 11.39 -9.09 -18.52
C GLU A 51 10.74 -8.80 -17.17
N VAL A 52 9.89 -7.75 -17.10
CA VAL A 52 9.14 -7.45 -15.88
C VAL A 52 8.07 -8.51 -15.61
N ALA A 53 7.41 -9.06 -16.64
CA ALA A 53 6.47 -10.15 -16.48
C ALA A 53 7.12 -11.39 -15.85
N GLU A 54 8.34 -11.73 -16.27
CA GLU A 54 9.12 -12.83 -15.71
C GLU A 54 9.53 -12.57 -14.26
N ALA A 55 9.98 -11.35 -13.96
CA ALA A 55 10.33 -10.94 -12.60
C ALA A 55 9.12 -10.98 -11.66
N LEU A 56 7.97 -10.49 -12.11
CA LEU A 56 6.72 -10.55 -11.37
C LEU A 56 6.28 -12.00 -11.15
N ARG A 57 6.37 -12.87 -12.17
CA ARG A 57 6.02 -14.29 -12.02
C ARG A 57 6.84 -14.93 -10.89
N ALA A 58 8.16 -14.76 -10.92
CA ALA A 58 9.05 -15.28 -9.87
C ALA A 58 8.74 -14.67 -8.49
N ALA A 59 8.42 -13.38 -8.41
CA ALA A 59 8.05 -12.72 -7.16
C ALA A 59 6.71 -13.25 -6.60
N THR A 60 5.70 -13.47 -7.45
CA THR A 60 4.41 -14.03 -7.02
C THR A 60 4.55 -15.48 -6.54
N GLU A 61 5.38 -16.29 -7.17
CA GLU A 61 5.68 -17.66 -6.71
C GLU A 61 6.33 -17.66 -5.32
N GLN A 62 7.29 -16.75 -5.09
CA GLN A 62 7.96 -16.62 -3.80
C GLN A 62 7.07 -15.98 -2.71
N ALA A 63 6.08 -15.17 -3.09
CA ALA A 63 5.14 -14.56 -2.14
C ALA A 63 4.07 -15.53 -1.62
N GLN A 64 3.71 -16.57 -2.39
CA GLN A 64 2.72 -17.59 -1.98
C GLN A 64 3.01 -18.25 -0.61
N PRO A 65 4.22 -18.75 -0.33
CA PRO A 65 4.52 -19.30 0.99
C PRO A 65 4.51 -18.22 2.09
N LEU A 66 4.75 -16.95 1.77
CA LEU A 66 4.70 -15.86 2.76
C LEU A 66 3.27 -15.54 3.21
N ALA A 67 2.31 -15.60 2.29
CA ALA A 67 0.89 -15.52 2.60
C ALA A 67 0.42 -16.62 3.58
N LYS A 68 1.08 -17.79 3.54
CA LYS A 68 0.83 -18.91 4.48
C LYS A 68 1.58 -18.76 5.80
N LEU A 69 2.73 -18.09 5.77
CA LEU A 69 3.64 -17.93 6.91
C LEU A 69 3.20 -16.83 7.86
N THR A 70 2.66 -15.73 7.33
CA THR A 70 2.19 -14.62 8.16
C THR A 70 1.08 -15.06 9.11
N LYS A 71 1.13 -14.51 10.33
CA LYS A 71 0.10 -14.71 11.36
C LYS A 71 -0.99 -13.63 11.33
N HIS A 72 -0.78 -12.57 10.56
CA HIS A 72 -1.67 -11.41 10.50
C HIS A 72 -2.55 -11.52 9.28
N ARG A 73 -3.88 -11.44 9.48
CA ARG A 73 -4.86 -11.51 8.40
C ARG A 73 -4.58 -10.49 7.30
N VAL A 74 -4.40 -9.23 7.68
CA VAL A 74 -4.19 -8.15 6.72
C VAL A 74 -2.88 -8.28 5.93
N MET A 75 -1.82 -8.85 6.53
CA MET A 75 -0.58 -9.17 5.81
C MET A 75 -0.82 -10.28 4.78
N ARG A 76 -1.60 -11.31 5.14
CA ARG A 76 -1.99 -12.35 4.18
C ARG A 76 -2.76 -11.74 3.02
N GLU A 77 -3.76 -10.90 3.30
CA GLU A 77 -4.54 -10.21 2.27
C GLU A 77 -3.67 -9.34 1.36
N LEU A 78 -2.68 -8.63 1.90
CA LEU A 78 -1.74 -7.85 1.09
C LEU A 78 -0.89 -8.72 0.16
N TYR A 79 -0.38 -9.87 0.63
CA TYR A 79 0.31 -10.83 -0.23
C TYR A 79 -0.62 -11.38 -1.31
N GLU A 80 -1.85 -11.72 -0.95
CA GLU A 80 -2.87 -12.21 -1.88
C GLU A 80 -3.19 -11.15 -2.95
N GLN A 81 -3.32 -9.87 -2.58
CA GLN A 81 -3.54 -8.79 -3.53
C GLN A 81 -2.31 -8.53 -4.43
N PHE A 82 -1.10 -8.56 -3.87
CA PHE A 82 0.12 -8.52 -4.69
C PHE A 82 0.12 -9.63 -5.74
N ILE A 83 -0.14 -10.88 -5.33
CA ILE A 83 -0.16 -12.04 -6.24
C ILE A 83 -1.27 -11.92 -7.28
N ALA A 84 -2.51 -11.63 -6.86
CA ALA A 84 -3.67 -11.58 -7.76
C ALA A 84 -3.49 -10.52 -8.85
N TYR A 85 -3.12 -9.30 -8.47
CA TYR A 85 -2.97 -8.19 -9.41
C TYR A 85 -1.73 -8.32 -10.30
N ALA A 86 -0.61 -8.82 -9.77
CA ALA A 86 0.57 -9.08 -10.59
C ALA A 86 0.31 -10.16 -11.65
N ARG A 87 -0.42 -11.22 -11.31
CA ARG A 87 -0.81 -12.26 -12.28
C ARG A 87 -1.75 -11.71 -13.34
N SER A 88 -2.78 -10.97 -12.96
CA SER A 88 -3.68 -10.33 -13.93
C SER A 88 -2.93 -9.37 -14.85
N TYR A 89 -1.94 -8.63 -14.33
CA TYR A 89 -1.09 -7.78 -15.17
C TYR A 89 -0.28 -8.60 -16.17
N ILE A 90 0.40 -9.66 -15.72
CA ILE A 90 1.18 -10.57 -16.58
C ILE A 90 0.30 -11.13 -17.72
N GLU A 91 -0.93 -11.54 -17.40
CA GLU A 91 -1.89 -12.07 -18.36
C GLU A 91 -2.36 -11.01 -19.37
N ALA A 92 -2.42 -9.74 -18.97
CA ALA A 92 -2.82 -8.63 -19.83
C ALA A 92 -1.72 -8.17 -20.80
N ILE A 93 -0.43 -8.39 -20.49
CA ILE A 93 0.71 -7.89 -21.27
C ILE A 93 0.61 -8.15 -22.79
N PRO A 94 0.25 -9.35 -23.28
CA PRO A 94 0.18 -9.61 -24.72
C PRO A 94 -0.79 -8.69 -25.48
N ALA A 95 -1.83 -8.21 -24.81
CA ALA A 95 -2.87 -7.33 -25.35
C ALA A 95 -3.01 -6.03 -24.53
N TYR A 96 -1.93 -5.59 -23.89
CA TYR A 96 -1.94 -4.51 -22.92
C TYR A 96 -2.59 -3.25 -23.47
N THR A 97 -3.47 -2.68 -22.64
CA THR A 97 -4.09 -1.37 -22.81
C THR A 97 -3.70 -0.45 -21.65
N PRO A 98 -3.80 0.87 -21.79
CA PRO A 98 -3.48 1.81 -20.71
C PRO A 98 -4.26 1.56 -19.40
N ALA A 99 -5.48 1.04 -19.51
CA ALA A 99 -6.29 0.70 -18.33
C ALA A 99 -5.66 -0.40 -17.47
N ASP A 100 -4.87 -1.30 -18.07
CA ASP A 100 -4.18 -2.38 -17.37
C ASP A 100 -3.03 -1.88 -16.47
N ASP A 101 -2.60 -0.61 -16.60
CA ASP A 101 -1.62 -0.02 -15.67
C ASP A 101 -2.15 0.02 -14.22
N ALA A 102 -3.45 0.10 -14.04
CA ALA A 102 -4.07 0.02 -12.73
C ALA A 102 -3.79 -1.33 -12.03
N LEU A 103 -3.61 -2.41 -12.79
CA LEU A 103 -3.27 -3.72 -12.24
C LEU A 103 -1.89 -3.70 -11.59
N ILE A 104 -0.86 -3.22 -12.32
CA ILE A 104 0.50 -3.18 -11.78
C ILE A 104 0.65 -2.14 -10.66
N ARG A 105 -0.09 -1.02 -10.71
CA ARG A 105 -0.13 -0.05 -9.59
C ARG A 105 -0.72 -0.65 -8.33
N THR A 106 -1.76 -1.48 -8.46
CA THR A 106 -2.35 -2.17 -7.31
C THR A 106 -1.38 -3.16 -6.70
N ALA A 107 -0.74 -4.00 -7.54
CA ALA A 107 0.28 -4.94 -7.09
C ALA A 107 1.47 -4.24 -6.41
N GLY A 108 2.03 -3.20 -7.05
CA GLY A 108 3.13 -2.41 -6.50
C GLY A 108 2.76 -1.74 -5.17
N SER A 109 1.56 -1.17 -5.07
CA SER A 109 1.07 -0.58 -3.81
C SER A 109 0.97 -1.62 -2.71
N ALA A 110 0.41 -2.81 -2.99
CA ALA A 110 0.29 -3.88 -2.01
C ALA A 110 1.67 -4.33 -1.52
N GLY A 111 2.62 -4.47 -2.46
CA GLY A 111 4.00 -4.80 -2.12
C GLY A 111 4.69 -3.70 -1.29
N ASN A 112 4.40 -2.43 -1.56
CA ASN A 112 4.90 -1.31 -0.78
C ASN A 112 4.32 -1.30 0.64
N VAL A 113 3.03 -1.61 0.84
CA VAL A 113 2.46 -1.73 2.19
C VAL A 113 3.22 -2.77 3.01
N VAL A 114 3.41 -3.98 2.46
CA VAL A 114 4.16 -5.05 3.15
C VAL A 114 5.57 -4.59 3.47
N THR A 115 6.25 -3.94 2.52
CA THR A 115 7.61 -3.40 2.72
C THR A 115 7.65 -2.37 3.84
N SER A 116 6.72 -1.40 3.86
CA SER A 116 6.66 -0.36 4.88
C SER A 116 6.34 -0.92 6.26
N ILE A 117 5.44 -1.90 6.37
CA ILE A 117 5.18 -2.61 7.64
C ILE A 117 6.47 -3.31 8.12
N CYS A 118 7.13 -4.07 7.25
CA CYS A 118 8.36 -4.78 7.60
C CYS A 118 9.50 -3.85 7.99
N GLN A 119 9.60 -2.67 7.36
CA GLN A 119 10.57 -1.64 7.74
C GLN A 119 10.19 -0.98 9.08
N ALA A 120 8.92 -0.65 9.32
CA ALA A 120 8.47 -0.13 10.60
C ALA A 120 8.74 -1.10 11.76
N ILE A 121 8.64 -2.41 11.52
CA ILE A 121 9.07 -3.46 12.45
C ILE A 121 10.59 -3.44 12.64
N SER A 122 11.35 -3.51 11.54
CA SER A 122 12.82 -3.65 11.59
C SER A 122 13.51 -2.44 12.23
N PHE A 123 12.99 -1.25 12.02
CA PHE A 123 13.50 0.00 12.59
C PHE A 123 12.85 0.37 13.94
N GLY A 124 11.94 -0.47 14.46
CA GLY A 124 11.36 -0.33 15.80
C GLY A 124 10.25 0.72 15.95
N SER A 125 9.92 1.48 14.91
CA SER A 125 8.85 2.49 14.98
C SER A 125 7.48 1.85 15.23
N ALA A 126 7.20 0.68 14.66
CA ALA A 126 5.96 -0.05 14.94
C ALA A 126 5.82 -0.38 16.44
N ALA A 127 6.84 -0.97 17.05
CA ALA A 127 6.82 -1.35 18.46
C ALA A 127 6.78 -0.13 19.39
N ALA A 128 7.46 0.97 19.02
CA ALA A 128 7.48 2.21 19.81
C ALA A 128 6.11 2.91 19.85
N ARG A 129 5.33 2.85 18.74
CA ARG A 129 4.06 3.58 18.63
C ARG A 129 2.83 2.72 18.92
N ALA A 130 2.86 1.41 18.68
CA ALA A 130 1.69 0.54 18.84
C ALA A 130 0.97 0.67 20.19
N PRO A 131 1.64 0.73 21.36
CA PRO A 131 0.96 0.88 22.65
C PRO A 131 0.24 2.23 22.85
N LEU A 132 0.58 3.24 22.04
CA LEU A 132 0.05 4.60 22.14
C LEU A 132 -1.15 4.84 21.21
N VAL A 133 -1.49 3.86 20.37
CA VAL A 133 -2.59 3.94 19.41
C VAL A 133 -3.79 3.20 19.97
N PRO A 134 -4.95 3.87 20.13
CA PRO A 134 -6.18 3.19 20.51
C PRO A 134 -6.52 2.10 19.49
N ALA A 135 -6.97 0.95 20.00
CA ALA A 135 -7.40 -0.15 19.14
C ALA A 135 -8.46 0.31 18.14
N GLY A 136 -8.31 -0.11 16.89
CA GLY A 136 -9.29 0.18 15.84
C GLY A 136 -10.63 -0.50 16.07
N THR A 137 -11.63 -0.08 15.29
CA THR A 137 -12.93 -0.76 15.27
C THR A 137 -12.74 -2.21 14.79
N ALA A 138 -13.43 -3.16 15.41
CA ALA A 138 -13.46 -4.53 14.90
C ALA A 138 -14.22 -4.56 13.56
N ALA A 139 -13.74 -5.34 12.60
CA ALA A 139 -14.49 -5.60 11.37
C ALA A 139 -15.82 -6.31 11.70
N GLU A 140 -16.89 -5.93 11.01
CA GLU A 140 -18.22 -6.53 11.21
C GLU A 140 -18.27 -7.99 10.75
N ALA A 141 -17.49 -8.31 9.72
CA ALA A 141 -17.26 -9.65 9.22
C ALA A 141 -15.77 -9.87 8.95
N VAL A 142 -15.32 -11.11 9.10
CA VAL A 142 -13.95 -11.53 8.75
C VAL A 142 -14.05 -12.50 7.60
N ALA A 143 -13.45 -12.17 6.45
CA ALA A 143 -13.38 -13.11 5.34
C ALA A 143 -12.56 -14.35 5.75
N PRO A 144 -12.99 -15.56 5.30
CA PRO A 144 -12.14 -16.73 5.41
C PRO A 144 -10.85 -16.50 4.60
N PRO A 145 -9.70 -17.06 5.03
CA PRO A 145 -8.49 -17.04 4.23
C PRO A 145 -8.77 -17.58 2.81
N ALA A 146 -8.34 -16.85 1.78
CA ALA A 146 -8.39 -17.35 0.42
C ALA A 146 -7.36 -18.48 0.23
N ASP A 147 -7.48 -19.24 -0.87
CA ASP A 147 -6.39 -20.11 -1.30
C ASP A 147 -5.22 -19.23 -1.78
N PRO A 148 -4.06 -19.21 -1.09
CA PRO A 148 -2.96 -18.33 -1.47
C PRO A 148 -2.33 -18.72 -2.81
N SER A 149 -2.62 -19.92 -3.33
CA SER A 149 -2.19 -20.33 -4.67
C SER A 149 -3.07 -19.77 -5.78
N ASN A 150 -4.29 -19.29 -5.46
CA ASN A 150 -5.23 -18.68 -6.40
C ASN A 150 -6.04 -17.52 -5.75
N PRO A 151 -5.36 -16.47 -5.27
CA PRO A 151 -6.04 -15.35 -4.63
C PRO A 151 -6.89 -14.57 -5.63
N LYS A 152 -7.96 -13.95 -5.11
CA LYS A 152 -8.86 -13.10 -5.91
C LYS A 152 -8.55 -11.63 -5.66
N ARG A 153 -8.74 -10.83 -6.72
CA ARG A 153 -8.68 -9.37 -6.64
C ARG A 153 -9.77 -8.87 -5.70
N ILE A 154 -9.44 -7.86 -4.89
CA ILE A 154 -10.37 -7.18 -3.97
C ILE A 154 -11.60 -6.66 -4.71
N PHE A 155 -11.42 -6.15 -5.94
CA PHE A 155 -12.52 -5.75 -6.83
C PHE A 155 -12.43 -6.48 -8.16
N THR A 156 -13.50 -7.19 -8.49
CA THR A 156 -13.76 -7.68 -9.86
C THR A 156 -14.85 -6.88 -10.55
N GLU A 157 -15.62 -6.12 -9.78
CA GLU A 157 -16.67 -5.22 -10.22
C GLU A 157 -16.55 -3.90 -9.46
N PRO A 158 -17.14 -2.82 -10.00
CA PRO A 158 -17.22 -1.54 -9.32
C PRO A 158 -17.80 -1.60 -7.88
N ASP A 159 -17.07 -1.11 -6.87
CA ASP A 159 -17.57 -0.90 -5.50
C ASP A 159 -18.06 0.56 -5.31
N PRO A 160 -19.30 0.78 -4.81
CA PRO A 160 -19.84 2.13 -4.60
C PRO A 160 -19.00 3.08 -3.75
N VAL A 161 -18.10 2.57 -2.89
CA VAL A 161 -17.25 3.40 -2.03
C VAL A 161 -16.03 3.96 -2.77
N CYS A 162 -15.67 3.40 -3.93
CA CYS A 162 -14.45 3.74 -4.66
C CYS A 162 -14.30 5.26 -4.94
N PRO A 163 -15.32 5.98 -5.44
CA PRO A 163 -15.21 7.43 -5.67
C PRO A 163 -14.95 8.22 -4.39
N ASP A 164 -15.55 7.82 -3.27
CA ASP A 164 -15.41 8.51 -2.00
C ASP A 164 -14.03 8.29 -1.37
N VAL A 165 -13.46 7.09 -1.52
CA VAL A 165 -12.07 6.82 -1.10
C VAL A 165 -11.08 7.62 -1.93
N GLN A 166 -11.28 7.71 -3.24
CA GLN A 166 -10.44 8.53 -4.13
C GLN A 166 -10.53 10.01 -3.73
N ALA A 167 -11.74 10.55 -3.58
CA ALA A 167 -11.94 11.94 -3.17
C ALA A 167 -11.33 12.25 -1.79
N ALA A 168 -11.48 11.34 -0.81
CA ALA A 168 -10.87 11.51 0.50
C ALA A 168 -9.33 11.49 0.45
N SER A 169 -8.75 10.65 -0.41
CA SER A 169 -7.30 10.60 -0.64
C SER A 169 -6.79 11.90 -1.28
N ASP A 170 -7.47 12.38 -2.31
CA ASP A 170 -7.07 13.59 -3.03
C ASP A 170 -7.18 14.83 -2.14
N GLN A 171 -8.26 14.94 -1.36
CA GLN A 171 -8.43 16.01 -0.38
C GLN A 171 -7.32 15.99 0.68
N PHE A 172 -7.03 14.83 1.26
CA PHE A 172 -5.95 14.71 2.24
C PHE A 172 -4.61 15.17 1.67
N LEU A 173 -4.24 14.72 0.46
CA LEU A 173 -2.97 15.10 -0.17
C LEU A 173 -2.90 16.59 -0.50
N ALA A 174 -4.02 17.21 -0.87
CA ALA A 174 -4.10 18.65 -1.07
C ALA A 174 -3.89 19.41 0.26
N ASP A 175 -4.58 18.99 1.33
CA ASP A 175 -4.53 19.61 2.65
C ASP A 175 -3.14 19.58 3.28
N VAL A 176 -2.38 18.50 3.04
CA VAL A 176 -1.05 18.32 3.64
C VAL A 176 0.11 18.68 2.69
N SER A 177 -0.18 19.27 1.54
CA SER A 177 0.82 19.50 0.46
C SER A 177 2.04 20.32 0.87
N ASP A 178 1.89 21.31 1.76
CA ASP A 178 3.02 22.09 2.28
C ASP A 178 3.87 21.29 3.27
N TRP A 179 3.23 20.49 4.12
CA TRP A 179 3.93 19.60 5.05
C TRP A 179 4.76 18.54 4.30
N LEU A 180 4.25 18.01 3.19
CA LEU A 180 4.97 17.04 2.34
C LEU A 180 6.27 17.58 1.71
N LYS A 181 6.51 18.90 1.74
CA LYS A 181 7.76 19.51 1.25
C LYS A 181 8.89 19.43 2.27
N ILE A 182 8.60 19.11 3.53
CA ILE A 182 9.61 18.94 4.58
C ILE A 182 10.39 17.65 4.30
N ASP A 183 11.72 17.72 4.37
CA ASP A 183 12.57 16.53 4.24
C ASP A 183 12.31 15.55 5.41
N PRO A 184 11.78 14.34 5.14
CA PRO A 184 11.46 13.37 6.20
C PRO A 184 12.71 12.82 6.90
N ASN A 185 13.91 13.12 6.42
CA ASN A 185 15.15 12.72 7.10
C ASN A 185 15.55 13.65 8.25
N ILE A 186 14.86 14.78 8.44
CA ILE A 186 15.13 15.71 9.53
C ILE A 186 14.32 15.28 10.78
N PRO A 187 14.97 14.85 11.88
CA PRO A 187 14.26 14.47 13.11
C PRO A 187 13.65 15.69 13.81
N ALA A 188 12.66 15.45 14.69
CA ALA A 188 11.97 16.51 15.43
C ALA A 188 12.92 17.45 16.20
N THR A 189 14.04 16.91 16.71
CA THR A 189 15.05 17.68 17.44
C THR A 189 15.81 18.70 16.61
N GLN A 190 15.66 18.67 15.28
CA GLN A 190 16.37 19.53 14.33
C GLN A 190 15.43 20.40 13.49
N TRP A 191 14.13 20.37 13.75
CA TRP A 191 13.18 21.18 13.01
C TRP A 191 13.39 22.68 13.27
N SER A 192 13.29 23.47 12.20
CA SER A 192 13.11 24.92 12.33
C SER A 192 11.76 25.24 12.98
N PRO A 193 11.55 26.45 13.52
CA PRO A 193 10.25 26.86 14.05
C PRO A 193 9.10 26.69 13.05
N GLU A 194 9.34 26.95 11.77
CA GLU A 194 8.36 26.79 10.69
C GLU A 194 8.05 25.31 10.43
N GLN A 195 9.07 24.45 10.40
CA GLN A 195 8.90 23.00 10.25
C GLN A 195 8.14 22.40 11.45
N GLN A 196 8.45 22.84 12.66
CA GLN A 196 7.73 22.44 13.87
C GLN A 196 6.25 22.82 13.76
N ALA A 197 5.94 24.07 13.38
CA ALA A 197 4.56 24.53 13.24
C ALA A 197 3.76 23.72 12.19
N LEU A 198 4.37 23.39 11.05
CA LEU A 198 3.74 22.56 10.02
C LEU A 198 3.50 21.12 10.49
N ASN A 199 4.47 20.53 11.19
CA ASN A 199 4.32 19.20 11.78
C ASN A 199 3.24 19.17 12.87
N ASP A 200 3.16 20.18 13.73
CA ASP A 200 2.10 20.26 14.73
C ASP A 200 0.71 20.42 14.09
N ALA A 201 0.62 21.21 13.01
CA ALA A 201 -0.63 21.44 12.27
C ALA A 201 -1.16 20.19 11.55
N VAL A 202 -0.29 19.27 11.11
CA VAL A 202 -0.72 18.07 10.37
C VAL A 202 -1.26 16.97 11.29
N ILE A 203 -0.93 16.96 12.59
CA ILE A 203 -1.41 15.97 13.57
C ILE A 203 -2.94 15.81 13.54
N PRO A 204 -3.76 16.88 13.68
CA PRO A 204 -5.21 16.75 13.61
C PRO A 204 -5.70 16.32 12.21
N MET A 205 -5.04 16.74 11.13
CA MET A 205 -5.40 16.36 9.76
C MET A 205 -5.20 14.85 9.52
N LEU A 206 -4.10 14.29 10.01
CA LEU A 206 -3.84 12.84 9.98
C LEU A 206 -4.90 12.06 10.76
N ARG A 207 -5.32 12.55 11.93
CA ARG A 207 -6.37 11.91 12.73
C ARG A 207 -7.72 11.94 12.03
N GLN A 208 -8.10 13.09 11.48
CA GLN A 208 -9.35 13.24 10.72
C GLN A 208 -9.37 12.36 9.46
N ALA A 209 -8.26 12.31 8.72
CA ALA A 209 -8.15 11.42 7.57
C ALA A 209 -8.21 9.93 7.96
N ALA A 210 -7.65 9.55 9.13
CA ALA A 210 -7.81 8.20 9.67
C ALA A 210 -9.28 7.88 9.99
N ASP A 211 -9.99 8.81 10.65
CA ASP A 211 -11.40 8.65 10.98
C ASP A 211 -12.28 8.54 9.72
N LYS A 212 -11.96 9.33 8.68
CA LYS A 212 -12.65 9.26 7.40
C LYS A 212 -12.44 7.91 6.70
N LEU A 213 -11.23 7.37 6.72
CA LEU A 213 -10.95 6.05 6.16
C LEU A 213 -11.75 4.95 6.88
N ASP A 214 -11.81 4.98 8.20
CA ASP A 214 -12.63 4.01 8.96
C ASP A 214 -14.13 4.16 8.64
N GLU A 215 -14.63 5.40 8.48
CA GLU A 215 -16.02 5.66 8.03
C GLU A 215 -16.31 5.04 6.67
N LEU A 216 -15.43 5.26 5.69
CA LEU A 216 -15.58 4.70 4.35
C LEU A 216 -15.48 3.18 4.36
N GLY A 217 -14.57 2.61 5.14
CA GLY A 217 -14.45 1.16 5.34
C GLY A 217 -15.78 0.53 5.72
N ARG A 218 -16.44 1.06 6.75
CA ARG A 218 -17.73 0.55 7.26
C ARG A 218 -18.90 0.65 6.28
N ARG A 219 -18.76 1.43 5.19
CA ARG A 219 -19.81 1.58 4.17
C ARG A 219 -19.74 0.52 3.08
N SER A 220 -18.67 -0.28 3.03
CA SER A 220 -18.50 -1.35 2.05
C SER A 220 -18.78 -2.70 2.70
N ASP A 221 -19.42 -3.60 1.95
CA ASP A 221 -19.59 -5.01 2.34
C ASP A 221 -18.32 -5.84 2.06
N ASN A 222 -17.28 -5.23 1.47
CA ASN A 222 -16.01 -5.89 1.17
C ASN A 222 -15.09 -5.88 2.40
N SER A 223 -14.97 -7.03 3.07
CA SER A 223 -14.15 -7.15 4.29
C SER A 223 -12.67 -6.84 4.07
N THR A 224 -12.12 -7.11 2.88
CA THR A 224 -10.72 -6.77 2.58
C THR A 224 -10.54 -5.25 2.45
N LEU A 225 -11.54 -4.54 1.91
CA LEU A 225 -11.52 -3.06 1.92
C LEU A 225 -11.63 -2.53 3.35
N GLN A 226 -12.51 -3.12 4.17
CA GLN A 226 -12.62 -2.76 5.59
C GLN A 226 -11.27 -2.92 6.31
N ASP A 227 -10.56 -4.03 6.05
CA ASP A 227 -9.27 -4.28 6.68
C ASP A 227 -8.17 -3.32 6.17
N PHE A 228 -8.14 -2.98 4.88
CA PHE A 228 -7.16 -2.04 4.33
C PHE A 228 -7.40 -0.59 4.76
N THR A 229 -8.66 -0.15 4.83
CA THR A 229 -9.00 1.17 5.37
C THR A 229 -8.68 1.27 6.86
N ALA A 230 -9.00 0.23 7.64
CA ALA A 230 -8.62 0.15 9.05
C ALA A 230 -7.10 0.13 9.26
N LEU A 231 -6.35 -0.60 8.42
CA LEU A 231 -4.88 -0.61 8.44
C LEU A 231 -4.32 0.79 8.21
N ALA A 232 -4.78 1.46 7.14
CA ALA A 232 -4.37 2.82 6.83
C ALA A 232 -4.67 3.78 7.99
N ALA A 233 -5.86 3.69 8.57
CA ALA A 233 -6.28 4.53 9.69
C ALA A 233 -5.42 4.29 10.94
N GLN A 234 -5.12 3.04 11.28
CA GLN A 234 -4.26 2.70 12.42
C GLN A 234 -2.84 3.24 12.26
N TYR A 235 -2.20 3.00 11.12
CA TYR A 235 -0.85 3.50 10.86
C TYR A 235 -0.79 5.03 10.78
N ARG A 236 -1.85 5.68 10.27
CA ARG A 236 -1.95 7.14 10.24
C ARG A 236 -2.04 7.72 11.66
N ARG A 237 -2.80 7.08 12.55
CA ARG A 237 -2.84 7.44 13.99
C ARG A 237 -1.49 7.21 14.66
N ALA A 238 -0.80 6.11 14.36
CA ALA A 238 0.55 5.85 14.89
C ALA A 238 1.54 6.93 14.47
N TYR A 239 1.52 7.31 13.20
CA TYR A 239 2.37 8.38 12.69
C TYR A 239 2.04 9.73 13.33
N ALA A 240 0.76 10.07 13.48
CA ALA A 240 0.35 11.28 14.20
C ALA A 240 0.82 11.32 15.66
N GLN A 241 0.89 10.16 16.34
CA GLN A 241 1.49 10.05 17.68
C GLN A 241 3.01 10.18 17.66
N ALA A 242 3.66 9.82 16.55
CA ALA A 242 5.12 9.88 16.43
C ALA A 242 5.64 11.31 16.26
N ILE A 243 4.88 12.18 15.59
CA ILE A 243 5.30 13.53 15.18
C ILE A 243 6.05 14.33 16.28
N PRO A 244 5.54 14.45 17.53
CA PRO A 244 6.24 15.23 18.56
C PRO A 244 7.63 14.72 18.94
N THR A 245 7.93 13.45 18.62
CA THR A 245 9.19 12.77 18.88
C THR A 245 9.72 12.11 17.61
N TYR A 246 9.44 12.72 16.46
CA TYR A 246 9.67 12.12 15.17
C TYR A 246 11.15 11.77 14.95
N THR A 247 11.37 10.56 14.47
CA THR A 247 12.64 10.11 13.91
C THR A 247 12.42 9.64 12.47
N PRO A 248 13.44 9.64 11.61
CA PRO A 248 13.28 9.18 10.22
C PRO A 248 12.71 7.75 10.10
N ALA A 249 12.91 6.88 11.10
CA ALA A 249 12.32 5.54 11.15
C ALA A 249 10.78 5.55 11.24
N ASP A 250 10.19 6.61 11.77
CA ASP A 250 8.74 6.77 11.84
C ASP A 250 8.12 7.02 10.45
N GLN A 251 8.90 7.41 9.43
CA GLN A 251 8.42 7.54 8.05
C GLN A 251 7.79 6.25 7.52
N HIS A 252 8.31 5.09 7.93
CA HIS A 252 7.73 3.80 7.55
C HIS A 252 6.29 3.62 8.06
N LEU A 253 5.90 4.28 9.15
CA LEU A 253 4.51 4.30 9.62
C LEU A 253 3.64 5.14 8.69
N TYR A 254 4.14 6.29 8.23
CA TYR A 254 3.41 7.11 7.26
C TYR A 254 3.19 6.36 5.95
N ASP A 255 4.23 5.73 5.42
CA ASP A 255 4.16 4.96 4.18
C ASP A 255 3.18 3.77 4.32
N ALA A 256 3.22 3.05 5.44
CA ALA A 256 2.27 1.97 5.76
C ALA A 256 0.83 2.48 5.96
N SER A 257 0.63 3.78 6.17
CA SER A 257 -0.69 4.43 6.21
C SER A 257 -1.18 4.93 4.84
N LEU A 258 -0.24 5.23 3.93
CA LEU A 258 -0.52 5.83 2.63
C LEU A 258 -0.78 4.74 1.57
N TYR A 259 0.10 3.76 1.49
CA TYR A 259 0.04 2.74 0.44
C TYR A 259 -1.23 1.86 0.45
N PRO A 260 -1.89 1.54 1.59
CA PRO A 260 -3.15 0.78 1.52
C PRO A 260 -4.25 1.55 0.79
N VAL A 261 -4.28 2.89 0.91
CA VAL A 261 -5.19 3.74 0.13
C VAL A 261 -4.84 3.68 -1.36
N GLY A 262 -3.54 3.62 -1.68
CA GLY A 262 -3.05 3.36 -3.05
C GLY A 262 -3.50 2.02 -3.61
N VAL A 263 -3.51 0.95 -2.79
CA VAL A 263 -4.07 -0.36 -3.19
C VAL A 263 -5.54 -0.22 -3.55
N ILE A 264 -6.34 0.40 -2.68
CA ILE A 264 -7.79 0.54 -2.89
C ILE A 264 -8.08 1.36 -4.15
N THR A 265 -7.49 2.55 -4.27
CA THR A 265 -7.76 3.46 -5.40
C THR A 265 -7.30 2.89 -6.75
N ALA A 266 -6.14 2.22 -6.80
CA ALA A 266 -5.69 1.54 -8.01
C ALA A 266 -6.56 0.31 -8.34
N ALA A 267 -6.98 -0.45 -7.32
CA ALA A 267 -7.86 -1.60 -7.49
C ALA A 267 -9.23 -1.18 -8.06
N CYS A 268 -9.79 -0.07 -7.56
CA CYS A 268 -11.02 0.54 -8.08
C CYS A 268 -10.90 0.88 -9.57
N LYS A 269 -9.78 1.50 -9.97
CA LYS A 269 -9.50 1.81 -11.38
C LYS A 269 -9.40 0.56 -12.24
N ALA A 270 -8.73 -0.48 -11.74
CA ALA A 270 -8.65 -1.77 -12.42
C ALA A 270 -10.01 -2.48 -12.56
N ALA A 271 -10.99 -2.15 -11.73
CA ALA A 271 -12.37 -2.65 -11.82
C ALA A 271 -13.29 -1.79 -12.70
N GLY A 272 -12.77 -0.71 -13.30
CA GLY A 272 -13.51 0.16 -14.23
C GLY A 272 -14.07 1.44 -13.63
N HIS A 273 -13.67 1.83 -12.41
CA HIS A 273 -13.97 3.16 -11.89
C HIS A 273 -12.99 4.19 -12.41
N THR A 274 -13.50 5.27 -13.00
CA THR A 274 -12.73 6.46 -13.37
C THR A 274 -12.87 7.55 -12.33
#